data_AF-A0AA49Q1M3-F1
#
_entry.id   AF-A0AA49Q1M3-F1
#
_cell.length_a   1.000
_cell.length_b   1.000
_cell.length_c   1.000
_cell.angle_alpha   90.00
_cell.angle_beta   90.00
_cell.angle_gamma   90.00
#
_symmetry.space_group_name_H-M   'P 1'
#
loop_
_entity.id
_entity.type
_entity.pdbx_description
1 polymer ?
#
loop_
_entity_poly.entity_id
_entity_poly.type
_entity_poly.pdbx_seq_one_letter_code
_entity_poly.pdbx_strand_id
1 'polypeptide(L)'
;MKNYHKILYFLLIVVVIFQLPACKNNQKKPVPQKKPNTTQKMSTPKELTKIENDIDTIIKECQKLQESQKSETDKLSVSALAPQNQQQGGKSTSKGGNKQKQQKEPPEKKSWSTIDKTVKDIHTNWNVLSPIAAKAGASTDLLNNVSTAINTLTTKSTNKLLNDTMIAANNVYKYIPEIENYFKTTSPPDIKKLRFYNRDIDFNSSIGKWDVAKKDINDLKAIWKTLKVKLPKDAKTASDKFDSGLSELEKAVQAKDSTITKIKSNVLESDIKSLEKASGSKK
;
A
#
# COMPACT_ATOMS: atom_id res chain seq x y z
N MET A 1 28.94 62.35 -51.10
CA MET A 1 28.23 61.51 -50.10
C MET A 1 28.44 59.98 -50.26
N LYS A 2 29.45 59.48 -51.00
CA LYS A 2 29.72 58.03 -51.12
C LYS A 2 30.85 57.49 -50.21
N ASN A 3 31.63 58.38 -49.58
CA ASN A 3 32.76 57.98 -48.72
C ASN A 3 32.40 57.92 -47.23
N TYR A 4 31.30 58.55 -46.81
CA TYR A 4 30.82 58.48 -45.42
C TYR A 4 30.17 57.14 -45.08
N HIS A 5 29.54 56.46 -46.04
CA HIS A 5 28.96 55.12 -45.81
C HIS A 5 30.03 54.03 -45.61
N LYS A 6 31.18 54.13 -46.27
CA LYS A 6 32.30 53.19 -46.09
C LYS A 6 33.00 53.39 -44.74
N ILE A 7 33.13 54.65 -44.30
CA ILE A 7 33.68 55.01 -42.98
C ILE A 7 32.71 54.62 -41.86
N LEU A 8 31.40 54.80 -42.06
CA LEU A 8 30.35 54.39 -41.12
C LEU A 8 30.26 52.85 -41.01
N TYR A 9 30.37 52.11 -42.12
CA TYR A 9 30.41 50.64 -42.10
C TYR A 9 31.67 50.09 -41.42
N PHE A 10 32.82 50.73 -41.61
CA PHE A 10 34.07 50.35 -40.94
C PHE A 10 34.01 50.62 -39.43
N LEU A 11 33.39 51.73 -39.00
CA LEU A 11 33.13 52.02 -37.58
C LEU A 11 32.10 51.06 -36.94
N LEU A 12 31.11 50.60 -37.69
CA LEU A 12 30.06 49.69 -37.18
C LEU A 12 30.56 48.24 -37.06
N ILE A 13 31.55 47.82 -37.89
CA ILE A 13 32.18 46.50 -37.82
C ILE A 13 33.20 46.41 -36.66
N VAL A 14 33.90 47.49 -36.33
CA VAL A 14 34.90 47.52 -35.23
C VAL A 14 34.24 47.47 -33.84
N VAL A 15 33.00 47.93 -33.69
CA VAL A 15 32.24 47.89 -32.42
C VAL A 15 31.72 46.48 -32.08
N VAL A 16 31.67 45.56 -33.05
CA VAL A 16 31.16 44.18 -32.85
C VAL A 16 32.25 43.19 -32.40
N ILE A 17 33.54 43.56 -32.43
CA ILE A 17 34.66 42.66 -32.10
C ILE A 17 35.13 42.81 -30.63
N PHE A 18 34.62 43.79 -29.87
CA PHE A 18 35.06 44.09 -28.51
C PHE A 18 34.14 43.60 -27.37
N GLN A 19 33.39 42.52 -27.58
CA GLN A 19 32.63 41.84 -26.51
C GLN A 19 33.05 40.38 -26.33
N LEU A 20 34.36 40.15 -26.20
CA LEU A 20 34.89 38.94 -25.56
C LEU A 20 35.32 39.30 -24.13
N PRO A 21 34.59 38.90 -23.08
CA PRO A 21 35.13 38.96 -21.73
C PRO A 21 36.22 37.90 -21.56
N ALA A 22 37.46 38.31 -21.84
CA ALA A 22 38.67 37.63 -21.41
C ALA A 22 39.26 38.37 -20.21
N CYS A 23 38.69 38.16 -19.02
CA CYS A 23 39.35 38.45 -17.74
C CYS A 23 39.02 37.39 -16.68
N LYS A 24 39.97 36.45 -16.57
CA LYS A 24 40.54 35.82 -15.37
C LYS A 24 40.15 36.48 -14.02
N ASN A 25 39.25 35.84 -13.26
CA ASN A 25 39.38 35.70 -11.80
C ASN A 25 38.34 34.70 -11.24
N ASN A 26 38.87 33.62 -10.63
CA ASN A 26 38.24 32.72 -9.65
C ASN A 26 36.81 32.21 -9.90
N GLN A 27 36.58 31.54 -11.02
CA GLN A 27 35.51 30.54 -11.08
C GLN A 27 35.97 29.26 -10.39
N LYS A 28 35.37 28.94 -9.25
CA LYS A 28 35.32 27.56 -8.78
C LYS A 28 34.77 26.74 -9.95
N LYS A 29 35.55 25.77 -10.45
CA LYS A 29 35.06 24.73 -11.37
C LYS A 29 33.65 24.33 -10.90
N PRO A 30 32.65 24.13 -11.78
CA PRO A 30 31.48 23.37 -11.36
C PRO A 30 32.05 22.07 -10.83
N VAL A 31 31.97 21.90 -9.50
CA VAL A 31 32.29 20.64 -8.85
C VAL A 31 31.48 19.64 -9.65
N PRO A 32 32.09 18.61 -10.26
CA PRO A 32 31.32 17.52 -10.82
C PRO A 32 30.37 17.15 -9.70
N GLN A 33 29.05 17.33 -9.88
CA GLN A 33 28.09 16.80 -8.94
C GLN A 33 28.50 15.35 -8.81
N LYS A 34 29.15 15.02 -7.69
CA LYS A 34 29.37 13.65 -7.29
C LYS A 34 27.96 13.10 -7.41
N LYS A 35 27.76 12.17 -8.34
CA LYS A 35 26.65 11.21 -8.23
C LYS A 35 26.54 10.93 -6.75
N PRO A 36 25.38 11.14 -6.10
CA PRO A 36 25.26 10.96 -4.67
C PRO A 36 26.02 9.69 -4.33
N ASN A 37 27.07 9.83 -3.51
CA ASN A 37 27.81 8.68 -3.01
C ASN A 37 26.75 7.65 -2.69
N THR A 38 26.91 6.41 -3.18
CA THR A 38 26.04 5.32 -2.81
C THR A 38 26.13 5.20 -1.28
N THR A 39 25.28 5.95 -0.59
CA THR A 39 25.18 5.96 0.86
C THR A 39 24.85 4.52 1.17
N GLN A 40 25.78 3.82 1.81
CA GLN A 40 25.60 2.43 2.14
C GLN A 40 24.29 2.36 2.95
N LYS A 41 23.24 1.78 2.35
CA LYS A 41 21.89 1.84 2.92
C LYS A 41 21.94 1.36 4.38
N MET A 42 21.23 2.04 5.27
CA MET A 42 21.17 1.65 6.68
C MET A 42 20.50 0.28 6.84
N SER A 43 20.76 -0.40 7.96
CA SER A 43 20.00 -1.60 8.32
C SER A 43 18.53 -1.25 8.51
N THR A 44 17.63 -2.12 8.06
CA THR A 44 16.19 -1.93 8.19
C THR A 44 15.77 -1.86 9.66
N PRO A 45 15.12 -0.77 10.11
CA PRO A 45 14.60 -0.66 11.46
C PRO A 45 13.49 -1.68 11.69
N LYS A 46 13.45 -2.29 12.87
CA LYS A 46 12.43 -3.30 13.24
C LYS A 46 11.01 -2.70 13.23
N GLU A 47 10.90 -1.40 13.45
CA GLU A 47 9.66 -0.63 13.46
C GLU A 47 8.93 -0.70 12.12
N LEU A 48 9.66 -0.76 11.00
CA LEU A 48 9.07 -0.89 9.67
C LEU A 48 8.31 -2.22 9.52
N THR A 49 8.92 -3.32 9.94
CA THR A 49 8.27 -4.65 9.96
C THR A 49 7.14 -4.72 10.98
N LYS A 50 7.26 -4.03 12.12
CA LYS A 50 6.16 -3.94 13.10
C LYS A 50 4.93 -3.26 12.50
N ILE A 51 5.11 -2.08 11.88
CA ILE A 51 4.01 -1.36 11.22
C ILE A 51 3.37 -2.24 10.13
N GLU A 52 4.17 -2.94 9.32
CA GLU A 52 3.66 -3.87 8.31
C GLU A 52 2.77 -4.98 8.91
N ASN A 53 3.23 -5.61 10.00
CA ASN A 53 2.46 -6.65 10.69
C ASN A 53 1.21 -6.10 11.39
N ASP A 54 1.29 -4.88 11.93
CA ASP A 54 0.17 -4.19 12.55
C ASP A 54 -0.93 -3.90 11.51
N ILE A 55 -0.56 -3.45 10.31
CA ILE A 55 -1.48 -3.27 9.18
C ILE A 55 -2.17 -4.60 8.82
N ASP A 56 -1.41 -5.68 8.68
CA ASP A 56 -1.95 -7.01 8.38
C ASP A 56 -2.92 -7.50 9.48
N THR A 57 -2.65 -7.14 10.74
CA THR A 57 -3.54 -7.46 11.87
C THR A 57 -4.86 -6.72 11.74
N ILE A 58 -4.83 -5.41 11.44
CA ILE A 58 -6.06 -4.61 11.23
C ILE A 58 -6.89 -5.18 10.07
N ILE A 59 -6.25 -5.50 8.94
CA ILE A 59 -6.95 -6.08 7.78
C ILE A 59 -7.61 -7.41 8.15
N LYS A 60 -6.91 -8.30 8.87
CA LYS A 60 -7.47 -9.58 9.31
C LYS A 60 -8.66 -9.41 10.25
N GLU A 61 -8.60 -8.48 11.20
CA GLU A 61 -9.73 -8.19 12.08
C GLU A 61 -10.92 -7.61 11.30
N CYS A 62 -10.69 -6.74 10.31
CA CYS A 62 -11.74 -6.26 9.41
C CYS A 62 -12.39 -7.40 8.61
N GLN A 63 -11.60 -8.34 8.09
CA GLN A 63 -12.13 -9.50 7.36
C GLN A 63 -13.01 -10.40 8.24
N LYS A 64 -12.60 -10.65 9.50
CA LYS A 64 -13.42 -11.39 10.48
C LYS A 64 -14.76 -10.71 10.76
N LEU A 65 -14.76 -9.37 10.87
CA LEU A 65 -15.97 -8.58 11.05
C LEU A 65 -16.89 -8.69 9.82
N GLN A 66 -16.33 -8.66 8.61
CA GLN A 66 -17.09 -8.79 7.37
C GLN A 66 -17.76 -10.16 7.23
N GLU A 67 -17.06 -11.24 7.59
CA GLU A 67 -17.61 -12.61 7.58
C GLU A 67 -18.75 -12.77 8.58
N SER A 68 -18.60 -12.16 9.76
CA SER A 68 -19.65 -12.16 10.80
C SER A 68 -20.92 -11.46 10.31
N GLN A 69 -20.81 -10.32 9.63
CA GLN A 69 -21.96 -9.57 9.08
C GLN A 69 -22.66 -10.31 7.92
N LYS A 70 -21.93 -11.04 7.07
CA LYS A 70 -22.55 -11.86 6.01
C LYS A 70 -23.38 -13.01 6.59
N SER A 71 -22.87 -13.67 7.64
CA SER A 71 -23.54 -14.82 8.25
C SER A 71 -24.86 -14.49 8.98
N GLU A 72 -25.08 -13.23 9.39
CA GLU A 72 -26.36 -12.78 9.96
C GLU A 72 -27.38 -12.40 8.87
N THR A 73 -26.92 -11.91 7.72
CA THR A 73 -27.79 -11.52 6.59
C THR A 73 -28.41 -12.76 5.91
N ASP A 74 -27.66 -13.87 5.82
CA ASP A 74 -28.16 -15.15 5.27
C ASP A 74 -29.17 -15.85 6.21
N LYS A 75 -29.14 -15.57 7.52
CA LYS A 75 -30.12 -16.13 8.48
C LYS A 75 -31.48 -15.43 8.44
N LEU A 76 -31.53 -14.17 8.03
CA LEU A 76 -32.79 -13.41 7.88
C LEU A 76 -33.52 -13.72 6.57
N SER A 77 -32.82 -14.22 5.55
CA SER A 77 -33.42 -14.55 4.24
C SER A 77 -34.03 -15.95 4.16
N VAL A 78 -33.74 -16.85 5.12
CA VAL A 78 -34.33 -18.21 5.17
C VAL A 78 -35.63 -18.25 6.01
N SER A 79 -35.95 -17.22 6.80
CA SER A 79 -37.15 -17.20 7.65
C SER A 79 -38.43 -16.70 6.96
N ALA A 80 -38.41 -16.39 5.66
CA ALA A 80 -39.57 -15.86 4.94
C ALA A 80 -40.45 -16.93 4.25
N LEU A 81 -40.13 -18.22 4.35
CA LEU A 81 -40.89 -19.30 3.72
C LEU A 81 -40.99 -20.55 4.63
N ALA A 82 -41.83 -20.48 5.68
CA ALA A 82 -42.49 -21.68 6.21
C ALA A 82 -43.77 -21.31 7.02
N PRO A 83 -44.86 -22.11 6.94
CA PRO A 83 -46.17 -21.76 7.49
C PRO A 83 -46.28 -21.97 9.00
N GLN A 84 -47.14 -21.14 9.59
CA GLN A 84 -47.60 -21.15 10.97
C GLN A 84 -48.40 -22.43 11.28
N ASN A 85 -48.02 -23.15 12.34
CA ASN A 85 -48.97 -24.01 13.05
C ASN A 85 -48.65 -24.08 14.55
N GLN A 86 -49.66 -23.81 15.37
CA GLN A 86 -49.65 -23.90 16.83
C GLN A 86 -49.78 -25.35 17.28
N GLN A 87 -49.10 -25.75 18.36
CA GLN A 87 -49.79 -26.27 19.55
C GLN A 87 -48.89 -26.34 20.80
N GLN A 88 -49.57 -26.53 21.92
CA GLN A 88 -49.32 -26.09 23.27
C GLN A 88 -49.03 -27.30 24.20
N GLY A 89 -48.27 -27.09 25.27
CA GLY A 89 -48.38 -27.89 26.51
C GLY A 89 -47.08 -28.44 27.09
N GLY A 90 -46.87 -28.24 28.40
CA GLY A 90 -46.01 -29.13 29.21
C GLY A 90 -45.03 -28.46 30.16
N LYS A 91 -45.44 -28.32 31.42
CA LYS A 91 -44.75 -27.80 32.60
C LYS A 91 -43.66 -28.76 33.13
N SER A 92 -42.50 -28.27 33.59
CA SER A 92 -41.88 -28.63 34.91
C SER A 92 -40.48 -28.06 35.15
N THR A 93 -40.42 -27.29 36.25
CA THR A 93 -39.39 -27.05 37.28
C THR A 93 -38.03 -27.77 37.19
N SER A 94 -36.92 -27.02 37.37
CA SER A 94 -35.88 -27.32 38.38
C SER A 94 -34.65 -26.39 38.32
N LYS A 95 -34.35 -25.82 39.49
CA LYS A 95 -33.06 -25.41 40.07
C LYS A 95 -32.22 -24.32 39.41
N GLY A 96 -32.19 -23.22 40.15
CA GLY A 96 -31.14 -22.21 40.08
C GLY A 96 -29.75 -22.79 40.27
N GLY A 97 -28.86 -22.32 39.41
CA GLY A 97 -27.43 -22.34 39.59
C GLY A 97 -26.94 -20.98 39.13
N ASN A 98 -26.69 -20.08 40.08
CA ASN A 98 -26.05 -18.79 39.83
C ASN A 98 -24.58 -19.05 39.48
N LYS A 99 -24.32 -19.48 38.24
CA LYS A 99 -23.00 -19.33 37.62
C LYS A 99 -23.02 -17.96 36.99
N GLN A 100 -22.28 -17.02 37.57
CA GLN A 100 -21.83 -15.81 36.90
C GLN A 100 -21.30 -16.23 35.52
N LYS A 101 -22.13 -16.03 34.49
CA LYS A 101 -21.66 -16.01 33.11
C LYS A 101 -20.74 -14.81 33.05
N GLN A 102 -19.44 -15.08 33.15
CA GLN A 102 -18.41 -14.17 32.69
C GLN A 102 -18.81 -13.84 31.24
N GLN A 103 -19.40 -12.66 31.07
CA GLN A 103 -20.01 -12.22 29.83
C GLN A 103 -18.86 -12.06 28.85
N LYS A 104 -18.56 -13.12 28.08
CA LYS A 104 -17.56 -13.05 27.02
C LYS A 104 -17.94 -11.87 26.15
N GLU A 105 -17.01 -10.93 26.06
CA GLU A 105 -17.19 -9.73 25.26
C GLU A 105 -17.59 -10.13 23.82
N PRO A 106 -18.57 -9.45 23.20
CA PRO A 106 -19.02 -9.80 21.87
C PRO A 106 -17.84 -9.85 20.88
N PRO A 107 -17.76 -10.85 19.97
CA PRO A 107 -16.66 -10.99 19.03
C PRO A 107 -16.33 -9.70 18.27
N GLU A 108 -17.34 -8.94 17.86
CA GLU A 108 -17.18 -7.65 17.21
C GLU A 108 -16.45 -6.62 18.09
N LYS A 109 -16.85 -6.49 19.36
CA LYS A 109 -16.24 -5.53 20.29
C LYS A 109 -14.77 -5.87 20.54
N LYS A 110 -14.44 -7.16 20.59
CA LYS A 110 -13.05 -7.64 20.69
C LYS A 110 -12.22 -7.27 19.45
N SER A 111 -12.76 -7.43 18.25
CA SER A 111 -12.06 -7.06 17.01
C SER A 111 -11.80 -5.55 16.93
N TRP A 112 -12.80 -4.70 17.23
CA TRP A 112 -12.59 -3.25 17.26
C TRP A 112 -11.59 -2.81 18.34
N SER A 113 -11.64 -3.40 19.53
CA SER A 113 -10.64 -3.15 20.58
C SER A 113 -9.21 -3.52 20.14
N THR A 114 -9.09 -4.63 19.40
CA THR A 114 -7.80 -5.04 18.81
C THR A 114 -7.33 -4.03 17.77
N ILE A 115 -8.21 -3.60 16.86
CA ILE A 115 -7.91 -2.57 15.85
C ILE A 115 -7.45 -1.26 16.52
N ASP A 116 -8.17 -0.77 17.54
CA ASP A 116 -7.83 0.48 18.24
C ASP A 116 -6.46 0.40 18.92
N LYS A 117 -6.14 -0.75 19.53
CA LYS A 117 -4.81 -1.00 20.09
C LYS A 117 -3.74 -0.98 19.00
N THR A 118 -3.96 -1.71 17.91
CA THR A 118 -2.99 -1.83 16.82
C THR A 118 -2.75 -0.49 16.10
N VAL A 119 -3.77 0.37 15.96
CA VAL A 119 -3.59 1.73 15.45
C VAL A 119 -2.68 2.57 16.35
N LYS A 120 -2.80 2.44 17.68
CA LYS A 120 -1.87 3.11 18.63
C LYS A 120 -0.45 2.58 18.50
N ASP A 121 -0.29 1.28 18.29
CA ASP A 121 1.02 0.65 18.07
C ASP A 121 1.66 1.19 16.78
N ILE A 122 0.89 1.39 15.70
CA ILE A 122 1.37 2.02 14.46
C ILE A 122 1.88 3.45 14.71
N HIS A 123 1.12 4.28 15.44
CA HIS A 123 1.58 5.64 15.82
C HIS A 123 2.89 5.60 16.61
N THR A 124 2.99 4.69 17.58
CA THR A 124 4.19 4.53 18.42
C THR A 124 5.40 4.12 17.59
N ASN A 125 5.25 3.12 16.72
CA ASN A 125 6.32 2.67 15.84
C ASN A 125 6.68 3.73 14.80
N TRP A 126 5.72 4.48 14.28
CA TRP A 126 5.96 5.57 13.34
C TRP A 126 6.73 6.73 13.97
N ASN A 127 6.43 7.09 15.22
CA ASN A 127 7.17 8.13 15.95
C ASN A 127 8.66 7.79 16.11
N VAL A 128 8.99 6.50 16.20
CA VAL A 128 10.39 6.03 16.21
C VAL A 128 10.97 5.98 14.79
N LEU A 129 10.22 5.46 13.82
CA LEU A 129 10.70 5.25 12.46
C LEU A 129 10.91 6.56 11.68
N SER A 130 10.02 7.54 11.85
CA SER A 130 10.03 8.81 11.10
C SER A 130 11.38 9.54 11.15
N PRO A 131 11.99 9.82 12.33
CA PRO A 131 13.31 10.45 12.39
C PRO A 131 14.43 9.56 11.84
N ILE A 132 14.30 8.23 11.87
CA ILE A 132 15.27 7.30 11.29
C ILE A 132 15.21 7.38 9.75
N ALA A 133 14.01 7.36 9.18
CA ALA A 133 13.78 7.51 7.75
C ALA A 133 14.25 8.90 7.25
N ALA A 134 14.00 9.96 8.03
CA ALA A 134 14.52 11.30 7.74
C ALA A 134 16.05 11.33 7.65
N LYS A 135 16.75 10.73 8.64
CA LYS A 135 18.21 10.57 8.63
C LYS A 135 18.71 9.72 7.45
N ALA A 136 17.88 8.81 6.95
CA ALA A 136 18.15 8.00 5.77
C ALA A 136 17.99 8.76 4.44
N GLY A 137 17.44 9.98 4.48
CA GLY A 137 17.21 10.83 3.32
C GLY A 137 15.77 10.79 2.78
N ALA A 138 14.82 10.21 3.52
CA ALA A 138 13.40 10.32 3.16
C ALA A 138 12.95 11.79 3.17
N SER A 139 12.22 12.20 2.13
CA SER A 139 11.73 13.57 2.03
C SER A 139 10.66 13.88 3.07
N THR A 140 10.55 15.14 3.48
CA THR A 140 9.50 15.63 4.37
C THR A 140 8.10 15.29 3.83
N ASP A 141 7.88 15.41 2.52
CA ASP A 141 6.61 15.05 1.88
C ASP A 141 6.25 13.58 2.08
N LEU A 142 7.22 12.66 1.93
CA LEU A 142 6.98 11.24 2.18
C LEU A 142 6.60 10.99 3.64
N LEU A 143 7.33 11.58 4.59
CA LEU A 143 7.06 11.44 6.02
C LEU A 143 5.68 12.02 6.42
N ASN A 144 5.32 13.16 5.84
CA ASN A 144 4.01 13.78 6.05
C ASN A 144 2.89 12.92 5.46
N ASN A 145 3.10 12.34 4.27
CA ASN A 145 2.12 11.48 3.63
C ASN A 145 1.85 10.20 4.43
N VAL A 146 2.89 9.59 5.01
CA VAL A 146 2.71 8.46 5.95
C VAL A 146 1.89 8.88 7.16
N SER A 147 2.24 10.01 7.78
CA SER A 147 1.54 10.53 8.96
C SER A 147 0.05 10.79 8.67
N THR A 148 -0.25 11.41 7.53
CA THR A 148 -1.62 11.65 7.05
C THR A 148 -2.39 10.34 6.83
N ALA A 149 -1.74 9.32 6.27
CA ALA A 149 -2.36 8.01 6.06
C ALA A 149 -2.70 7.32 7.40
N ILE A 150 -1.79 7.37 8.38
CA ILE A 150 -2.03 6.84 9.73
C ILE A 150 -3.17 7.60 10.43
N ASN A 151 -3.21 8.92 10.31
CA ASN A 151 -4.32 9.73 10.85
C ASN A 151 -5.65 9.37 10.20
N THR A 152 -5.66 9.16 8.87
CA THR A 152 -6.86 8.71 8.15
C THR A 152 -7.33 7.34 8.66
N LEU A 153 -6.42 6.39 8.81
CA LEU A 153 -6.72 5.07 9.40
C LEU A 153 -7.35 5.22 10.79
N THR A 154 -6.78 6.08 11.65
CA THR A 154 -7.30 6.35 12.99
C THR A 154 -8.74 6.86 12.94
N THR A 155 -9.03 7.86 12.10
CA THR A 155 -10.40 8.38 11.97
C THR A 155 -11.37 7.33 11.47
N LYS A 156 -10.99 6.52 10.47
CA LYS A 156 -11.87 5.48 9.91
C LYS A 156 -12.14 4.36 10.91
N SER A 157 -11.12 3.92 11.66
CA SER A 157 -11.27 2.85 12.65
C SER A 157 -12.07 3.30 13.88
N THR A 158 -11.83 4.51 14.39
CA THR A 158 -12.61 5.07 15.52
C THR A 158 -14.09 5.21 15.17
N ASN A 159 -14.40 5.60 13.93
CA ASN A 159 -15.77 5.68 13.43
C ASN A 159 -16.35 4.32 13.01
N LYS A 160 -15.60 3.22 13.22
CA LYS A 160 -15.98 1.84 12.88
C LYS A 160 -16.44 1.65 11.43
N LEU A 161 -15.85 2.41 10.51
CA LEU A 161 -16.18 2.33 9.09
C LEU A 161 -15.44 1.14 8.48
N LEU A 162 -16.04 -0.05 8.49
CA LEU A 162 -15.37 -1.33 8.22
C LEU A 162 -14.56 -1.34 6.91
N ASN A 163 -15.22 -1.11 5.77
CA ASN A 163 -14.56 -1.14 4.45
C ASN A 163 -13.53 0.00 4.32
N ASP A 164 -13.85 1.19 4.81
CA ASP A 164 -12.93 2.33 4.79
C ASP A 164 -11.70 2.11 5.68
N THR A 165 -11.84 1.40 6.79
CA THR A 165 -10.73 1.06 7.71
C THR A 165 -9.77 0.12 7.00
N MET A 166 -10.30 -0.89 6.30
CA MET A 166 -9.50 -1.84 5.53
C MET A 166 -8.74 -1.14 4.38
N ILE A 167 -9.39 -0.25 3.64
CA ILE A 167 -8.76 0.57 2.60
C ILE A 167 -7.72 1.53 3.20
N ALA A 168 -8.04 2.20 4.31
CA ALA A 168 -7.11 3.12 4.98
C ALA A 168 -5.87 2.38 5.50
N ALA A 169 -6.01 1.17 6.03
CA ALA A 169 -4.90 0.34 6.44
C ALA A 169 -3.98 -0.02 5.26
N ASN A 170 -4.57 -0.38 4.11
CA ASN A 170 -3.82 -0.60 2.87
C ASN A 170 -3.12 0.67 2.38
N ASN A 171 -3.73 1.85 2.55
CA ASN A 171 -3.10 3.12 2.21
C ASN A 171 -1.90 3.46 3.09
N VAL A 172 -1.85 3.01 4.35
CA VAL A 172 -0.61 3.06 5.14
C VAL A 172 0.43 2.10 4.56
N TYR A 173 0.02 0.88 4.18
CA TYR A 173 0.90 -0.13 3.58
C TYR A 173 1.59 0.37 2.31
N LYS A 174 0.91 1.17 1.49
CA LYS A 174 1.45 1.79 0.28
C LYS A 174 2.83 2.42 0.48
N TYR A 175 3.08 3.03 1.63
CA TYR A 175 4.33 3.73 1.92
C TYR A 175 5.43 2.85 2.50
N ILE A 176 5.12 1.62 2.93
CA ILE A 176 6.13 0.67 3.41
C ILE A 176 7.24 0.45 2.37
N PRO A 177 6.95 0.06 1.11
CA PRO A 177 8.01 -0.09 0.10
C PRO A 177 8.72 1.22 -0.25
N GLU A 178 8.06 2.38 -0.09
CA GLU A 178 8.69 3.69 -0.33
C GLU A 178 9.74 4.01 0.76
N ILE A 179 9.45 3.68 2.02
CA ILE A 179 10.39 3.82 3.13
C ILE A 179 11.51 2.77 3.06
N GLU A 180 11.20 1.53 2.64
CA GLU A 180 12.19 0.46 2.44
C GLU A 180 13.29 0.83 1.45
N ASN A 181 13.01 1.70 0.47
CA ASN A 181 14.00 2.13 -0.50
C ASN A 181 15.25 2.78 0.13
N TYR A 182 15.14 3.30 1.36
CA TYR A 182 16.24 3.92 2.10
C TYR A 182 17.06 2.94 2.95
N PHE A 183 16.65 1.66 3.02
CA PHE A 183 17.28 0.64 3.86
C PHE A 183 17.73 -0.59 3.05
N LYS A 184 18.53 -1.46 3.67
CA LYS A 184 18.95 -2.74 3.08
C LYS A 184 17.77 -3.72 3.03
N THR A 185 17.36 -4.13 1.84
CA THR A 185 16.28 -5.10 1.67
C THR A 185 16.79 -6.44 1.14
N THR A 186 16.10 -7.52 1.50
CA THR A 186 16.42 -8.89 1.04
C THR A 186 15.74 -9.23 -0.28
N SER A 187 14.64 -8.54 -0.60
CA SER A 187 13.88 -8.63 -1.85
C SER A 187 13.62 -7.23 -2.42
N PRO A 188 13.26 -7.11 -3.71
CA PRO A 188 12.87 -5.84 -4.32
C PRO A 188 11.60 -5.26 -3.64
N PRO A 189 11.63 -4.00 -3.14
CA PRO A 189 10.45 -3.35 -2.54
C PRO A 189 9.24 -3.27 -3.48
N ASP A 190 9.48 -3.26 -4.79
CA ASP A 190 8.43 -3.26 -5.82
C ASP A 190 7.48 -4.46 -5.70
N ILE A 191 7.90 -5.59 -5.10
CA ILE A 191 7.01 -6.73 -4.83
C ILE A 191 5.91 -6.36 -3.82
N LYS A 192 6.23 -5.56 -2.80
CA LYS A 192 5.23 -5.06 -1.87
C LYS A 192 4.29 -4.06 -2.53
N LYS A 193 4.74 -3.32 -3.54
CA LYS A 193 3.83 -2.47 -4.35
C LYS A 193 2.80 -3.32 -5.10
N LEU A 194 3.17 -4.49 -5.61
CA LEU A 194 2.20 -5.44 -6.20
C LEU A 194 1.16 -5.88 -5.16
N ARG A 195 1.59 -6.19 -3.93
CA ARG A 195 0.71 -6.55 -2.81
C ARG A 195 -0.29 -5.44 -2.48
N PHE A 196 0.19 -4.21 -2.41
CA PHE A 196 -0.66 -3.03 -2.19
C PHE A 196 -1.81 -2.96 -3.22
N TYR A 197 -1.48 -2.95 -4.52
CA TYR A 197 -2.50 -2.84 -5.56
C TYR A 197 -3.42 -4.05 -5.63
N ASN A 198 -2.90 -5.27 -5.41
CA ASN A 198 -3.73 -6.47 -5.36
C ASN A 198 -4.82 -6.39 -4.26
N ARG A 199 -4.44 -5.90 -3.08
CA ARG A 199 -5.37 -5.65 -1.96
C ARG A 199 -6.35 -4.53 -2.28
N ASP A 200 -5.87 -3.44 -2.90
CA ASP A 200 -6.72 -2.30 -3.23
C ASP A 200 -7.80 -2.67 -4.26
N ILE A 201 -7.46 -3.52 -5.23
CA ILE A 201 -8.41 -4.10 -6.18
C ILE A 201 -9.51 -4.89 -5.46
N ASP A 202 -9.15 -5.81 -4.55
CA ASP A 202 -10.12 -6.58 -3.76
C ASP A 202 -11.03 -5.64 -2.96
N PHE A 203 -10.45 -4.74 -2.18
CA PHE A 203 -11.19 -3.88 -1.26
C PHE A 203 -12.13 -2.93 -2.00
N ASN A 204 -11.66 -2.25 -3.05
CA ASN A 204 -12.49 -1.34 -3.83
C ASN A 204 -13.54 -2.07 -4.67
N SER A 205 -13.23 -3.24 -5.24
CA SER A 205 -14.21 -4.04 -5.97
C SER A 205 -15.36 -4.51 -5.08
N SER A 206 -15.07 -4.84 -3.81
CA SER A 206 -16.08 -5.28 -2.83
C SER A 206 -17.12 -4.21 -2.48
N ILE A 207 -16.81 -2.94 -2.73
CA ILE A 207 -17.70 -1.79 -2.55
C ILE A 207 -18.11 -1.14 -3.88
N GLY A 208 -17.93 -1.85 -5.00
CA GLY A 208 -18.38 -1.42 -6.32
C GLY A 208 -17.57 -0.30 -6.96
N LYS A 209 -16.41 0.09 -6.40
CA LYS A 209 -15.50 1.10 -6.95
C LYS A 209 -14.65 0.52 -8.08
N TRP A 210 -15.31 0.09 -9.16
CA TRP A 210 -14.68 -0.58 -10.30
C TRP A 210 -13.69 0.30 -11.06
N ASP A 211 -13.88 1.62 -11.10
CA ASP A 211 -12.94 2.51 -11.80
C ASP A 211 -11.60 2.59 -11.07
N VAL A 212 -11.61 2.52 -9.73
CA VAL A 212 -10.39 2.41 -8.91
C VAL A 212 -9.73 1.06 -9.17
N ALA A 213 -10.47 -0.05 -9.07
CA ALA A 213 -9.94 -1.38 -9.33
C ALA A 213 -9.32 -1.52 -10.73
N LYS A 214 -9.93 -0.94 -11.77
CA LYS A 214 -9.38 -0.92 -13.14
C LYS A 214 -8.09 -0.10 -13.22
N LYS A 215 -8.04 1.06 -12.56
CA LYS A 215 -6.83 1.87 -12.49
C LYS A 215 -5.70 1.10 -11.79
N ASP A 216 -6.01 0.43 -10.68
CA ASP A 216 -5.03 -0.35 -9.93
C ASP A 216 -4.49 -1.55 -10.71
N ILE A 217 -5.32 -2.20 -11.55
CA ILE A 217 -4.84 -3.22 -12.51
C ILE A 217 -3.77 -2.63 -13.44
N ASN A 218 -3.99 -1.43 -13.96
CA ASN A 218 -3.03 -0.78 -14.86
C ASN A 218 -1.73 -0.41 -14.14
N ASP A 219 -1.83 0.13 -12.92
CA ASP A 219 -0.66 0.48 -12.11
C ASP A 219 0.14 -0.76 -11.71
N LEU A 220 -0.55 -1.83 -11.31
CA LEU A 220 0.06 -3.13 -11.00
C LEU A 220 0.79 -3.71 -12.22
N LYS A 221 0.18 -3.67 -13.41
CA LYS A 221 0.81 -4.09 -14.68
C LYS A 221 2.07 -3.29 -14.99
N ALA A 222 2.04 -1.97 -14.78
CA ALA A 222 3.19 -1.10 -15.05
C ALA A 222 4.38 -1.43 -14.13
N ILE A 223 4.11 -1.63 -12.84
CA ILE A 223 5.12 -2.08 -11.87
C ILE A 223 5.65 -3.45 -12.26
N TRP A 224 4.75 -4.38 -12.57
CA TRP A 224 5.12 -5.75 -12.93
C TRP A 224 6.04 -5.81 -14.16
N LYS A 225 5.72 -5.06 -15.21
CA LYS A 225 6.55 -4.95 -16.42
C LYS A 225 7.99 -4.56 -16.10
N THR A 226 8.16 -3.63 -15.16
CA THR A 226 9.48 -3.12 -14.75
C THR A 226 10.20 -4.07 -13.78
N LEU A 227 9.46 -4.71 -12.88
CA LEU A 227 10.02 -5.66 -11.93
C LEU A 227 10.48 -6.94 -12.62
N LYS A 228 9.67 -7.48 -13.53
CA LYS A 228 9.88 -8.77 -14.20
C LYS A 228 11.27 -8.88 -14.84
N VAL A 229 11.74 -7.82 -15.49
CA VAL A 229 13.06 -7.79 -16.15
C VAL A 229 14.25 -7.78 -15.18
N LYS A 230 14.01 -7.49 -13.90
CA LYS A 230 15.04 -7.43 -12.84
C LYS A 230 15.09 -8.71 -11.99
N LEU A 231 14.17 -9.64 -12.22
CA LEU A 231 14.09 -10.87 -11.42
C LEU A 231 15.23 -11.84 -11.78
N PRO A 232 15.73 -12.62 -10.81
CA PRO A 232 16.70 -13.68 -11.08
C PRO A 232 16.06 -14.79 -11.94
N LYS A 233 16.88 -15.53 -12.70
CA LYS A 233 16.40 -16.64 -13.54
C LYS A 233 15.62 -17.69 -12.75
N ASP A 234 16.05 -17.99 -11.51
CA ASP A 234 15.39 -18.93 -10.60
C ASP A 234 13.95 -18.52 -10.25
N ALA A 235 13.58 -17.25 -10.42
CA ALA A 235 12.23 -16.76 -10.19
C ALA A 235 11.27 -16.98 -11.37
N LYS A 236 11.72 -17.59 -12.49
CA LYS A 236 10.89 -17.76 -13.71
C LYS A 236 9.54 -18.42 -13.42
N THR A 237 9.52 -19.55 -12.72
CA THR A 237 8.27 -20.26 -12.41
C THR A 237 7.32 -19.41 -11.57
N ALA A 238 7.84 -18.65 -10.60
CA ALA A 238 7.03 -17.74 -9.79
C ALA A 238 6.51 -16.56 -10.63
N SER A 239 7.34 -16.05 -11.55
CA SER A 239 6.96 -15.00 -12.50
C SER A 239 5.83 -15.45 -13.43
N ASP A 240 5.92 -16.65 -14.02
CA ASP A 240 4.90 -17.16 -14.95
C ASP A 240 3.54 -17.36 -14.25
N LYS A 241 3.57 -17.80 -12.98
CA LYS A 241 2.36 -17.90 -12.15
C LYS A 241 1.75 -16.52 -11.88
N PHE A 242 2.57 -15.55 -11.51
CA PHE A 242 2.12 -14.18 -11.30
C PHE A 242 1.49 -13.58 -12.57
N ASP A 243 2.09 -13.77 -13.76
CA ASP A 243 1.49 -13.33 -15.03
C ASP A 243 0.09 -13.91 -15.23
N SER A 244 -0.05 -15.21 -14.98
CA SER A 244 -1.32 -15.94 -15.14
C SER A 244 -2.36 -15.45 -14.14
N GLY A 245 -1.99 -15.32 -12.87
CA GLY A 245 -2.86 -14.81 -11.81
C GLY A 245 -3.32 -13.37 -12.07
N LEU A 246 -2.43 -12.50 -12.55
CA LEU A 246 -2.75 -11.12 -12.89
C LEU A 246 -3.73 -11.03 -14.07
N SER A 247 -3.52 -11.83 -15.12
CA SER A 247 -4.44 -11.90 -16.26
C SER A 247 -5.84 -12.35 -15.82
N GLU A 248 -5.92 -13.34 -14.93
CA GLU A 248 -7.18 -13.83 -14.41
C GLU A 248 -7.88 -12.83 -13.49
N LEU A 249 -7.13 -12.08 -12.67
CA LEU A 249 -7.67 -11.01 -11.85
C LEU A 249 -8.22 -9.87 -12.72
N GLU A 250 -7.52 -9.49 -13.77
CA GLU A 250 -7.99 -8.47 -14.70
C GLU A 250 -9.34 -8.85 -15.33
N LYS A 251 -9.49 -10.09 -15.80
CA LYS A 251 -10.76 -10.57 -16.37
C LYS A 251 -11.90 -10.47 -15.35
N ALA A 252 -11.64 -10.81 -14.09
CA ALA A 252 -12.63 -10.71 -13.01
C ALA A 252 -13.06 -9.24 -12.77
N VAL A 253 -12.10 -8.32 -12.77
CA VAL A 253 -12.36 -6.87 -12.64
C VAL A 253 -13.15 -6.34 -13.83
N GLN A 254 -12.85 -6.79 -15.06
CA GLN A 254 -13.60 -6.41 -16.27
C GLN A 254 -15.04 -6.93 -16.23
N ALA A 255 -15.25 -8.15 -15.73
CA ALA A 255 -16.57 -8.74 -15.52
C ALA A 255 -17.36 -8.08 -14.38
N LYS A 256 -16.73 -7.22 -13.58
CA LYS A 256 -17.32 -6.57 -12.39
C LYS A 256 -17.92 -7.56 -11.40
N ASP A 257 -17.28 -8.71 -11.22
CA ASP A 257 -17.70 -9.72 -10.26
C ASP A 257 -16.82 -9.64 -8.99
N SER A 258 -17.38 -9.12 -7.89
CA SER A 258 -16.64 -8.94 -6.64
C SER A 258 -16.23 -10.26 -5.99
N THR A 259 -17.00 -11.33 -6.19
CA THR A 259 -16.71 -12.65 -5.61
C THR A 259 -15.55 -13.29 -6.33
N ILE A 260 -15.58 -13.30 -7.66
CA ILE A 260 -14.47 -13.80 -8.48
C ILE A 260 -13.23 -12.92 -8.27
N THR A 261 -13.39 -11.59 -8.21
CA THR A 261 -12.27 -10.67 -7.97
C THR A 261 -11.56 -10.98 -6.65
N LYS A 262 -12.31 -11.19 -5.55
CA LYS A 262 -11.73 -11.59 -4.26
C LYS A 262 -10.96 -12.92 -4.35
N ILE A 263 -11.53 -13.93 -5.02
CA ILE A 263 -10.88 -15.24 -5.20
C ILE A 263 -9.57 -15.08 -5.98
N LYS A 264 -9.61 -14.36 -7.12
CA LYS A 264 -8.43 -14.15 -7.96
C LYS A 264 -7.38 -13.28 -7.27
N SER A 265 -7.79 -12.30 -6.47
CA SER A 265 -6.87 -11.51 -5.64
C SER A 265 -6.16 -12.37 -4.60
N ASN A 266 -6.85 -13.31 -3.95
CA ASN A 266 -6.23 -14.25 -2.99
C ASN A 266 -5.25 -15.23 -3.67
N VAL A 267 -5.55 -15.66 -4.90
CA VAL A 267 -4.62 -16.46 -5.71
C VAL A 267 -3.36 -15.62 -6.03
N LEU A 268 -3.55 -14.40 -6.53
CA LEU A 268 -2.45 -13.51 -6.86
C LEU A 268 -1.61 -13.15 -5.60
N GLU A 269 -2.23 -13.01 -4.43
CA GLU A 269 -1.54 -12.80 -3.15
C GLU A 269 -0.58 -13.95 -2.81
N SER A 270 -0.97 -15.17 -3.15
CA SER A 270 -0.15 -16.39 -2.98
C SER A 270 0.99 -16.43 -3.99
N ASP A 271 0.74 -15.99 -5.22
CA ASP A 271 1.78 -15.85 -6.25
C ASP A 271 2.79 -14.75 -5.88
N ILE A 272 2.35 -13.62 -5.34
CA ILE A 272 3.21 -12.54 -4.82
C ILE A 272 4.11 -13.07 -3.70
N LYS A 273 3.58 -13.86 -2.75
CA LYS A 273 4.40 -14.48 -1.69
C LYS A 273 5.45 -15.45 -2.26
N SER A 274 5.09 -16.20 -3.29
CA SER A 274 6.02 -17.12 -3.97
C SER A 274 7.11 -16.35 -4.71
N LEU A 275 6.73 -15.27 -5.38
CA LEU A 275 7.63 -14.35 -6.06
C LEU A 275 8.61 -13.68 -5.09
N GLU A 276 8.12 -13.19 -3.95
CA GLU A 276 8.94 -12.59 -2.90
C GLU A 276 10.05 -13.54 -2.43
N LYS A 277 9.70 -14.80 -2.14
CA LYS A 277 10.66 -15.83 -1.76
C LYS A 277 11.68 -16.13 -2.87
N ALA A 278 11.23 -16.24 -4.11
CA ALA A 278 12.08 -16.57 -5.26
C ALA A 278 12.99 -15.40 -5.69
N SER A 279 12.58 -14.16 -5.39
CA SER A 279 13.33 -12.93 -5.68
C SER A 279 14.37 -12.58 -4.61
N GLY A 280 14.27 -13.19 -3.43
CA GLY A 280 15.15 -12.93 -2.31
C GLY A 280 16.59 -13.34 -2.63
N SER A 281 17.56 -12.54 -2.20
CA SER A 281 18.97 -12.95 -2.29
C SER A 281 19.17 -14.22 -1.47
N LYS A 282 19.62 -15.31 -2.10
CA LYS A 282 20.17 -16.47 -1.39
C LYS A 282 21.35 -15.94 -0.57
N LYS A 283 21.23 -15.99 0.76
CA LYS A 283 22.40 -15.82 1.64
C LYS A 283 23.37 -16.96 1.42
#